data_AF-A0A4R2LN72-F1
#
_entry.id   AF-A0A4R2LN72-F1
#
_cell.length_a   1.000
_cell.length_b   1.000
_cell.length_c   1.000
_cell.angle_alpha   90.00
_cell.angle_beta   90.00
_cell.angle_gamma   90.00
#
_symmetry.space_group_name_H-M   'P 1'
#
loop_
_entity.id
_entity.type
_entity.pdbx_description
1 polymer ?
#
loop_
_entity_poly.entity_id
_entity_poly.type
_entity_poly.pdbx_seq_one_letter_code
_entity_poly.pdbx_strand_id
1 'polypeptide(L)'
;MDTQFENIIPWNGANDTGRDVRLKWERNFRKIKAALEELSASDMLILEKVLKDAEGKFLRKDQPDRTDYLLQIGEFIDSLTAGKGIGLFPNGRAQLSRVEIRDSLTVLRLIINEIQAMAGDYSFSDCGYIERVDKIDDTTYKLWMEKRTDTDWTNLDEHDVLLSIVNSLLTGGTDYYSSWFRCVAKNRNENSLTVVLYPDSEVPGGKNYPPVEGYNVTRKGNAVMPEAGETNERAQSWLISSREGRIMFLQNVFKPVLEDYNYAISIGRFPSVKMIRKLPISTTDVGIMAKTIVAENFYQADWNGDIIPKKVDRGEWSLAAAQGESPYRNVSHEVTLENQSVVTQLEQHTVYHYGCKWGCVIDKTTDEPKWNAPGWILLEGDKNYHLDFTSTNGWQFFHRSVDTVVSAVVSYGNRDITEVLMASDGVQVEWLRDTGNVSADNAWQPTYVDGKKHAIHLTRADMGSEWGLSVRKVRFVCRVFIPIGGGKFETTENYIGFKL
;
A
#
# COMPACT_ATOMS: atom_id res chain seq x y z
N MET A 1 -28.05 -43.27 -82.04
CA MET A 1 -28.54 -44.06 -80.90
C MET A 1 -30.06 -43.96 -80.96
N ASP A 2 -30.75 -45.07 -81.26
CA ASP A 2 -32.21 -45.10 -81.16
C ASP A 2 -32.57 -45.07 -79.67
N THR A 3 -33.02 -43.92 -79.18
CA THR A 3 -33.28 -43.66 -77.76
C THR A 3 -34.76 -43.76 -77.44
N GLN A 4 -35.45 -44.74 -78.03
CA GLN A 4 -36.75 -45.13 -77.53
C GLN A 4 -36.56 -45.77 -76.14
N PHE A 5 -36.81 -44.99 -75.09
CA PHE A 5 -36.89 -45.42 -73.69
C PHE A 5 -38.02 -46.44 -73.42
N GLU A 6 -38.68 -46.96 -74.46
CA GLU A 6 -39.85 -47.84 -74.40
C GLU A 6 -39.57 -49.25 -73.84
N ASN A 7 -38.31 -49.56 -73.49
CA ASN A 7 -37.89 -50.93 -73.13
C ASN A 7 -37.35 -51.12 -71.70
N ILE A 8 -37.47 -50.14 -70.80
CA ILE A 8 -37.22 -50.35 -69.36
C ILE A 8 -38.40 -51.13 -68.78
N ILE A 9 -38.15 -52.26 -68.11
CA ILE A 9 -39.23 -53.03 -67.49
C ILE A 9 -39.68 -52.26 -66.25
N PRO A 10 -40.92 -51.73 -66.21
CA PRO A 10 -41.38 -50.96 -65.07
C PRO A 10 -41.62 -51.86 -63.87
N TRP A 11 -41.48 -51.26 -62.70
CA TRP A 11 -41.95 -51.86 -61.47
C TRP A 11 -43.48 -51.80 -61.43
N ASN A 12 -44.13 -52.94 -61.21
CA ASN A 12 -45.59 -53.06 -61.25
C ASN A 12 -46.22 -52.95 -59.85
N GLY A 13 -45.54 -52.26 -58.93
CA GLY A 13 -46.04 -52.01 -57.58
C GLY A 13 -46.22 -53.30 -56.76
N ALA A 14 -47.35 -53.42 -56.08
CA ALA A 14 -47.66 -54.48 -55.12
C ALA A 14 -47.74 -55.91 -55.71
N ASN A 15 -47.73 -56.04 -57.05
CA ASN A 15 -47.75 -57.34 -57.74
C ASN A 15 -46.36 -57.96 -57.94
N ASP A 16 -45.28 -57.20 -57.68
CA ASP A 16 -43.91 -57.71 -57.75
C ASP A 16 -43.41 -58.09 -56.35
N THR A 17 -42.92 -59.32 -56.16
CA THR A 17 -42.23 -59.70 -54.93
C THR A 17 -40.82 -59.08 -54.89
N GLY A 18 -40.17 -59.04 -53.72
CA GLY A 18 -38.78 -58.53 -53.61
C GLY A 18 -37.78 -59.23 -54.55
N ARG A 19 -38.04 -60.50 -54.91
CA ARG A 19 -37.26 -61.23 -55.91
C ARG A 19 -37.53 -60.72 -57.34
N ASP A 20 -38.78 -60.41 -57.67
CA ASP A 20 -39.16 -59.89 -58.98
C ASP A 20 -38.58 -58.49 -59.21
N VAL A 21 -38.60 -57.64 -58.19
CA VAL A 21 -37.94 -56.32 -58.22
C VAL A 21 -36.45 -56.47 -58.50
N ARG A 22 -35.77 -57.39 -57.80
CA ARG A 22 -34.34 -57.64 -58.01
C ARG A 22 -34.04 -58.13 -59.42
N LEU A 23 -34.82 -59.08 -59.95
CA LEU A 23 -34.62 -59.59 -61.32
C LEU A 23 -34.89 -58.52 -62.38
N LYS A 24 -35.90 -57.67 -62.18
CA LYS A 24 -36.18 -56.52 -63.06
C LYS A 24 -35.04 -55.51 -63.02
N TRP A 25 -34.52 -55.21 -61.84
CA TRP A 25 -33.33 -54.35 -61.68
C TRP A 25 -32.11 -54.93 -62.36
N GLU A 26 -31.75 -56.19 -62.09
CA GLU A 26 -30.61 -56.84 -62.73
C GLU A 26 -30.73 -56.82 -64.25
N ARG A 27 -31.95 -56.98 -64.79
CA ARG A 27 -32.21 -56.93 -66.23
C ARG A 27 -32.12 -55.51 -66.79
N ASN A 28 -32.64 -54.51 -66.09
CA ASN A 28 -32.51 -53.10 -66.47
C ASN A 28 -31.03 -52.64 -66.41
N PHE A 29 -30.29 -53.00 -65.36
CA PHE A 29 -28.86 -52.71 -65.25
C PHE A 29 -28.03 -53.41 -66.31
N ARG A 30 -28.37 -54.66 -66.67
CA ARG A 30 -27.70 -55.37 -67.77
C ARG A 30 -27.96 -54.70 -69.12
N LYS A 31 -29.15 -54.16 -69.34
CA LYS A 31 -29.47 -53.38 -70.55
C LYS A 31 -28.73 -52.04 -70.58
N ILE A 32 -28.67 -51.33 -69.46
CA ILE A 32 -27.87 -50.10 -69.33
C ILE A 32 -26.40 -50.43 -69.62
N LYS A 33 -25.88 -51.54 -69.07
CA LYS A 33 -24.53 -52.01 -69.36
C LYS A 33 -24.32 -52.28 -70.85
N ALA A 34 -25.23 -52.98 -71.52
CA ALA A 34 -25.13 -53.24 -72.96
C ALA A 34 -25.19 -51.93 -73.78
N ALA A 35 -26.06 -50.98 -73.41
CA ALA A 35 -26.11 -49.67 -74.05
C ALA A 35 -24.83 -48.85 -73.82
N LEU A 36 -24.18 -49.00 -72.65
CA LEU A 36 -22.87 -48.41 -72.38
C LEU A 36 -21.75 -49.13 -73.18
N GLU A 37 -21.88 -50.43 -73.46
CA GLU A 37 -20.94 -51.18 -74.31
C GLU A 37 -21.09 -50.80 -75.80
N GLU A 38 -22.27 -50.31 -76.22
CA GLU A 38 -22.54 -49.79 -77.57
C GLU A 38 -22.22 -48.28 -77.73
N LEU A 39 -21.70 -47.62 -76.68
CA LEU A 39 -21.22 -46.23 -76.78
C LEU A 39 -20.13 -46.14 -77.85
N SER A 40 -20.26 -45.17 -78.75
CA SER A 40 -19.18 -44.88 -79.69
C SER A 40 -17.96 -44.34 -78.93
N ALA A 41 -16.79 -44.42 -79.57
CA ALA A 41 -15.55 -43.88 -79.01
C ALA A 41 -15.67 -42.37 -78.65
N SER A 42 -16.53 -41.62 -79.34
CA SER A 42 -16.80 -40.20 -79.02
C SER A 42 -17.52 -40.03 -77.69
N ASP A 43 -18.47 -40.91 -77.37
CA ASP A 43 -19.30 -40.77 -76.18
C ASP A 43 -18.53 -41.24 -74.93
N MET A 44 -17.68 -42.27 -75.06
CA MET A 44 -16.73 -42.67 -74.03
C MET A 44 -15.75 -41.54 -73.69
N LEU A 45 -15.26 -40.81 -74.71
CA LEU A 45 -14.37 -39.66 -74.52
C LEU A 45 -15.06 -38.52 -73.76
N ILE A 46 -16.35 -38.28 -74.04
CA ILE A 46 -17.15 -37.27 -73.31
C ILE A 46 -17.33 -37.70 -71.85
N LEU A 47 -17.63 -38.97 -71.59
CA LEU A 47 -17.82 -39.48 -70.23
C LEU A 47 -16.53 -39.41 -69.41
N GLU A 48 -15.40 -39.77 -70.02
CA GLU A 48 -14.08 -39.69 -69.39
C GLU A 48 -13.70 -38.24 -69.09
N LYS A 49 -14.03 -37.31 -69.99
CA LYS A 49 -13.84 -35.87 -69.78
C LYS A 49 -14.71 -35.33 -68.64
N VAL A 50 -15.97 -35.76 -68.56
CA VAL A 50 -16.90 -35.37 -67.48
C VAL A 50 -16.46 -35.95 -66.13
N LEU A 51 -16.01 -37.20 -66.09
CA LEU A 51 -15.49 -37.83 -64.86
C LEU A 51 -14.21 -37.16 -64.39
N LYS A 52 -13.29 -36.82 -65.30
CA LYS A 52 -12.06 -36.10 -64.99
C LYS A 52 -12.33 -34.68 -64.50
N ASP A 53 -13.34 -34.01 -65.08
CA ASP A 53 -13.82 -32.71 -64.59
C ASP A 53 -14.52 -32.80 -63.23
N ALA A 54 -15.12 -33.95 -62.89
CA ALA A 54 -15.73 -34.18 -61.59
C ALA A 54 -14.69 -34.49 -60.51
N GLU A 55 -13.64 -35.26 -60.83
CA GLU A 55 -12.54 -35.60 -59.90
C GLU A 55 -11.81 -34.35 -59.35
N GLY A 56 -11.78 -33.25 -60.08
CA GLY A 56 -11.15 -31.99 -59.64
C GLY A 56 -12.05 -31.06 -58.83
N LYS A 57 -13.35 -31.37 -58.67
CA LYS A 57 -14.35 -30.44 -58.10
C LYS A 57 -14.88 -30.83 -56.71
N PHE A 58 -14.60 -32.04 -56.24
CA PHE A 58 -15.14 -32.55 -54.97
C PHE A 58 -14.05 -32.84 -53.94
N LEU A 59 -14.33 -32.48 -52.68
CA LEU A 59 -13.47 -32.77 -51.55
C LEU A 59 -13.35 -34.29 -51.35
N ARG A 60 -12.15 -34.83 -51.54
CA ARG A 60 -11.88 -36.25 -51.30
C ARG A 60 -11.69 -36.54 -49.82
N LYS A 61 -12.35 -37.59 -49.33
CA LYS A 61 -12.29 -38.02 -47.91
C LYS A 61 -11.21 -39.06 -47.64
N ASP A 62 -10.66 -39.65 -48.69
CA ASP A 62 -9.72 -40.78 -48.67
C ASP A 62 -8.27 -40.37 -48.95
N GLN A 63 -8.04 -39.12 -49.34
CA GLN A 63 -6.70 -38.61 -49.60
C GLN A 63 -6.60 -37.10 -49.37
N PRO A 64 -5.37 -36.58 -49.15
CA PRO A 64 -5.13 -35.14 -49.08
C PRO A 64 -5.55 -34.47 -50.39
N ASP A 65 -6.43 -33.48 -50.28
CA ASP A 65 -6.83 -32.64 -51.40
C ASP A 65 -5.70 -31.67 -51.75
N ARG A 66 -5.53 -31.39 -53.05
CA ARG A 66 -4.35 -30.65 -53.57
C ARG A 66 -4.71 -29.34 -54.29
N THR A 67 -5.95 -28.91 -54.18
CA THR A 67 -6.44 -27.70 -54.86
C THR A 67 -6.26 -26.47 -53.98
N ASP A 68 -5.49 -25.50 -54.47
CA ASP A 68 -5.25 -24.18 -53.84
C ASP A 68 -6.50 -23.27 -53.82
N TYR A 69 -7.58 -23.68 -54.50
CA TYR A 69 -8.75 -22.86 -54.78
C TYR A 69 -9.93 -23.08 -53.81
N LEU A 70 -9.89 -24.11 -52.96
CA LEU A 70 -11.01 -24.45 -52.06
C LEU A 70 -10.87 -23.82 -50.66
N LEU A 71 -9.65 -23.54 -50.22
CA LEU A 71 -9.33 -22.81 -48.99
C LEU A 71 -8.22 -21.80 -49.31
N GLN A 72 -8.55 -20.51 -49.39
CA GLN A 72 -7.55 -19.44 -49.51
C GLN A 72 -6.83 -19.24 -48.17
N ILE A 73 -5.95 -20.16 -47.83
CA ILE A 73 -4.96 -19.95 -46.79
C ILE A 73 -3.80 -19.22 -47.48
N GLY A 74 -3.61 -17.93 -47.18
CA GLY A 74 -2.49 -17.15 -47.72
C GLY A 74 -1.13 -17.75 -47.36
N GLU A 75 -0.03 -17.11 -47.80
CA GLU A 75 1.33 -17.58 -47.49
C GLU A 75 1.52 -17.85 -45.99
N PHE A 76 1.85 -19.10 -45.66
CA PHE A 76 2.11 -19.56 -44.30
C PHE A 76 3.61 -19.62 -44.00
N ILE A 77 4.03 -19.06 -42.86
CA ILE A 77 5.37 -19.19 -42.31
C ILE A 77 5.25 -19.70 -40.87
N ASP A 78 5.82 -20.87 -40.55
CA ASP A 78 5.85 -21.42 -39.20
C ASP A 78 6.88 -20.67 -38.33
N SER A 79 6.41 -19.68 -37.57
CA SER A 79 7.17 -19.01 -36.50
C SER A 79 6.25 -18.28 -35.52
N LEU A 80 6.55 -18.29 -34.21
CA LEU A 80 5.77 -17.55 -33.22
C LEU A 80 6.07 -16.03 -33.23
N THR A 81 7.22 -15.63 -33.78
CA THR A 81 7.69 -14.23 -33.78
C THR A 81 7.68 -13.59 -35.16
N ALA A 82 7.87 -14.40 -36.22
CA ALA A 82 7.90 -13.95 -37.61
C ALA A 82 6.89 -14.71 -38.49
N GLY A 83 5.92 -15.39 -37.87
CA GLY A 83 4.93 -16.19 -38.58
C GLY A 83 3.98 -15.34 -39.40
N LYS A 84 3.48 -15.94 -40.47
CA LYS A 84 2.51 -15.34 -41.40
C LYS A 84 1.44 -16.39 -41.72
N GLY A 85 0.20 -15.96 -41.96
CA GLY A 85 -0.87 -16.84 -42.42
C GLY A 85 -1.45 -17.74 -41.32
N ILE A 86 -2.06 -18.85 -41.74
CA ILE A 86 -2.72 -19.83 -40.88
C ILE A 86 -2.10 -21.21 -41.13
N GLY A 87 -1.60 -21.85 -40.07
CA GLY A 87 -1.09 -23.23 -40.08
C GLY A 87 -1.95 -24.14 -39.22
N LEU A 88 -2.58 -25.13 -39.84
CA LEU A 88 -3.32 -26.20 -39.16
C LEU A 88 -2.50 -27.49 -39.25
N PHE A 89 -2.14 -28.06 -38.10
CA PHE A 89 -1.21 -29.19 -38.04
C PHE A 89 -1.93 -30.51 -37.70
N PRO A 90 -1.44 -31.68 -38.17
CA PRO A 90 -2.04 -32.99 -37.89
C PRO A 90 -2.13 -33.35 -36.39
N ASN A 91 -1.34 -32.69 -35.55
CA ASN A 91 -1.36 -32.86 -34.09
C ASN A 91 -2.38 -31.96 -33.38
N GLY A 92 -3.26 -31.27 -34.12
CA GLY A 92 -4.31 -30.40 -33.57
C GLY A 92 -3.84 -29.00 -33.17
N ARG A 93 -2.56 -28.66 -33.39
CA ARG A 93 -2.06 -27.29 -33.22
C ARG A 93 -2.62 -26.42 -34.35
N ALA A 94 -3.00 -25.20 -33.98
CA ALA A 94 -3.28 -24.12 -34.93
C ALA A 94 -2.32 -22.95 -34.63
N GLN A 95 -1.80 -22.33 -35.68
CA GLN A 95 -0.97 -21.13 -35.61
C GLN A 95 -1.51 -20.09 -36.59
N LEU A 96 -1.67 -18.87 -36.12
CA LEU A 96 -2.48 -17.87 -36.81
C LEU A 96 -2.13 -16.48 -36.29
N SER A 97 -2.11 -15.49 -37.18
CA SER A 97 -1.78 -14.11 -36.82
C SER A 97 -2.91 -13.40 -36.05
N ARG A 98 -4.16 -13.79 -36.27
CA ARG A 98 -5.35 -13.22 -35.61
C ARG A 98 -6.47 -14.25 -35.54
N VAL A 99 -7.17 -14.33 -34.40
CA VAL A 99 -8.49 -14.97 -34.30
C VAL A 99 -9.54 -13.87 -34.13
N GLU A 100 -10.60 -13.90 -34.92
CA GLU A 100 -11.83 -13.14 -34.65
C GLU A 100 -12.95 -14.15 -34.38
N ILE A 101 -13.58 -14.05 -33.21
CA ILE A 101 -14.65 -14.97 -32.77
C ILE A 101 -15.85 -14.11 -32.45
N ARG A 102 -17.00 -14.42 -33.07
CA ARG A 102 -18.23 -13.63 -32.90
C ARG A 102 -19.01 -14.01 -31.65
N ASP A 103 -19.02 -15.29 -31.28
CA ASP A 103 -19.86 -15.80 -30.20
C ASP A 103 -19.03 -16.18 -28.95
N SER A 104 -18.36 -17.34 -28.96
CA SER A 104 -17.60 -17.80 -27.78
C SER A 104 -16.38 -18.64 -28.13
N LEU A 105 -15.26 -18.38 -27.44
CA LEU A 105 -14.09 -19.27 -27.40
C LEU A 105 -14.20 -20.25 -26.23
N THR A 106 -14.46 -21.53 -26.52
CA THR A 106 -14.48 -22.59 -25.50
C THR A 106 -13.18 -23.37 -25.52
N VAL A 107 -12.39 -23.26 -24.45
CA VAL A 107 -11.10 -23.96 -24.30
C VAL A 107 -10.98 -24.58 -22.91
N LEU A 108 -10.31 -25.73 -22.81
CA LEU A 108 -10.04 -26.40 -21.53
C LEU A 108 -9.16 -25.54 -20.61
N ARG A 109 -8.15 -24.88 -21.18
CA ARG A 109 -7.23 -23.97 -20.48
C ARG A 109 -6.63 -22.96 -21.45
N LEU A 110 -6.72 -21.67 -21.12
CA LEU A 110 -6.04 -20.58 -21.82
C LEU A 110 -4.76 -20.21 -21.03
N ILE A 111 -3.59 -20.28 -21.67
CA ILE A 111 -2.30 -19.89 -21.08
C ILE A 111 -1.83 -18.63 -21.80
N ILE A 112 -1.84 -17.49 -21.10
CA ILE A 112 -1.34 -16.20 -21.61
C ILE A 112 0.05 -15.96 -20.99
N ASN A 113 1.09 -16.07 -21.81
CA ASN A 113 2.48 -15.80 -21.39
C ASN A 113 2.84 -14.33 -21.64
N GLU A 114 2.10 -13.40 -21.05
CA GLU A 114 2.37 -11.96 -21.16
C GLU A 114 2.21 -11.26 -19.81
N ILE A 115 3.08 -10.28 -19.53
CA ILE A 115 2.86 -9.30 -18.47
C ILE A 115 1.68 -8.43 -18.93
N GLN A 116 0.53 -8.49 -18.26
CA GLN A 116 -0.61 -7.65 -18.62
C GLN A 116 -0.20 -6.16 -18.57
N ALA A 117 -0.04 -5.53 -19.74
CA ALA A 117 0.22 -4.11 -19.86
C ALA A 117 -1.13 -3.37 -19.94
N MET A 118 -1.57 -2.80 -18.83
CA MET A 118 -2.81 -2.03 -18.74
C MET A 118 -2.50 -0.54 -18.62
N ALA A 119 -2.88 0.25 -19.62
CA ALA A 119 -2.64 1.69 -19.65
C ALA A 119 -3.82 2.47 -19.06
N GLY A 120 -3.54 3.43 -18.17
CA GLY A 120 -4.51 4.43 -17.72
C GLY A 120 -5.18 4.14 -16.37
N ASP A 121 -6.48 4.46 -16.31
CA ASP A 121 -7.30 4.40 -15.09
C ASP A 121 -8.25 3.21 -15.13
N TYR A 122 -8.33 2.50 -14.01
CA TYR A 122 -9.19 1.34 -13.83
C TYR A 122 -10.22 1.60 -12.73
N SER A 123 -11.46 1.20 -12.98
CA SER A 123 -12.60 1.41 -12.09
C SER A 123 -13.15 0.06 -11.64
N PHE A 124 -13.19 -0.18 -10.33
CA PHE A 124 -13.86 -1.35 -9.75
C PHE A 124 -15.24 -0.90 -9.24
N SER A 125 -16.21 -0.95 -10.14
CA SER A 125 -17.60 -0.60 -9.91
C SER A 125 -18.48 -1.21 -10.99
N ASP A 126 -19.81 -1.02 -10.89
CA ASP A 126 -20.74 -1.42 -11.94
C ASP A 126 -20.31 -0.84 -13.30
N CYS A 127 -20.35 -1.68 -14.33
CA CYS A 127 -19.95 -1.32 -15.68
C CYS A 127 -20.93 -1.89 -16.71
N GLY A 128 -20.83 -1.38 -17.94
CA GLY A 128 -21.55 -1.90 -19.09
C GLY A 128 -20.90 -1.46 -20.39
N TYR A 129 -21.29 -2.10 -21.49
CA TYR A 129 -20.84 -1.76 -22.84
C TYR A 129 -21.99 -1.09 -23.60
N ILE A 130 -21.71 0.05 -24.23
CA ILE A 130 -22.70 0.80 -24.99
C ILE A 130 -22.78 0.20 -26.40
N GLU A 131 -23.88 -0.48 -26.71
CA GLU A 131 -24.12 -1.05 -28.03
C GLU A 131 -24.59 0.01 -29.02
N ARG A 132 -25.52 0.88 -28.60
CA ARG A 132 -26.12 1.92 -29.45
C ARG A 132 -26.45 3.19 -28.66
N VAL A 133 -26.35 4.35 -29.30
CA VAL A 133 -26.68 5.66 -28.73
C VAL A 133 -27.73 6.38 -29.58
N ASP A 134 -28.91 6.63 -29.00
CA ASP A 134 -29.93 7.48 -29.63
C ASP A 134 -29.96 8.85 -28.95
N LYS A 135 -29.79 9.93 -29.71
CA LYS A 135 -29.95 11.30 -29.18
C LYS A 135 -31.45 11.61 -29.04
N ILE A 136 -31.88 11.98 -27.82
CA ILE A 136 -33.27 12.37 -27.54
C ILE A 136 -33.40 13.90 -27.61
N ASP A 137 -32.48 14.61 -26.96
CA ASP A 137 -32.43 16.07 -26.87
C ASP A 137 -30.96 16.52 -26.84
N ASP A 138 -30.69 17.83 -26.77
CA ASP A 138 -29.33 18.38 -26.83
C ASP A 138 -28.36 17.86 -25.76
N THR A 139 -28.88 17.52 -24.59
CA THR A 139 -28.08 16.95 -23.48
C THR A 139 -28.53 15.55 -23.07
N THR A 140 -29.59 15.02 -23.68
CA THR A 140 -30.24 13.77 -23.25
C THR A 140 -30.11 12.69 -24.31
N TYR A 141 -29.66 11.51 -23.88
CA TYR A 141 -29.38 10.37 -24.75
C TYR A 141 -30.02 9.10 -24.19
N LYS A 142 -30.39 8.18 -25.07
CA LYS A 142 -30.74 6.81 -24.72
C LYS A 142 -29.58 5.90 -25.09
N LEU A 143 -29.05 5.19 -24.10
CA LEU A 143 -27.99 4.21 -24.26
C LEU A 143 -28.60 2.82 -24.25
N TRP A 144 -28.38 2.06 -25.32
CA TRP A 144 -28.69 0.63 -25.37
C TRP A 144 -27.45 -0.10 -24.89
N MET A 145 -27.63 -0.89 -23.83
CA MET A 145 -26.54 -1.64 -23.23
C MET A 145 -26.49 -3.02 -23.87
N GLU A 146 -25.28 -3.47 -24.20
CA GLU A 146 -25.08 -4.81 -24.74
C GLU A 146 -25.58 -5.87 -23.75
N LYS A 147 -26.28 -6.86 -24.28
CA LYS A 147 -26.70 -8.06 -23.55
C LYS A 147 -25.75 -9.20 -23.91
N ARG A 148 -25.13 -9.83 -22.93
CA ARG A 148 -24.34 -11.06 -23.18
C ARG A 148 -25.22 -12.29 -23.36
N THR A 149 -26.39 -12.29 -22.74
CA THR A 149 -27.43 -13.32 -22.86
C THR A 149 -28.81 -12.68 -22.85
N ASP A 150 -29.85 -13.40 -23.26
CA ASP A 150 -31.24 -12.89 -23.23
C ASP A 150 -31.71 -12.46 -21.83
N THR A 151 -31.08 -13.03 -20.80
CA THR A 151 -31.33 -12.76 -19.38
C THR A 151 -30.36 -11.74 -18.77
N ASP A 152 -29.42 -11.22 -19.55
CA ASP A 152 -28.47 -10.22 -19.07
C ASP A 152 -29.09 -8.82 -19.12
N TRP A 153 -28.82 -8.03 -18.09
CA TRP A 153 -29.18 -6.62 -18.04
C TRP A 153 -28.13 -5.84 -17.25
N THR A 154 -27.99 -4.56 -17.58
CA THR A 154 -26.99 -3.70 -16.93
C THR A 154 -27.25 -3.54 -15.44
N ASN A 155 -26.18 -3.59 -14.65
CA ASN A 155 -26.19 -3.29 -13.21
C ASN A 155 -26.05 -1.79 -12.91
N LEU A 156 -25.87 -0.96 -13.94
CA LEU A 156 -26.00 0.49 -13.83
C LEU A 156 -27.45 0.85 -13.50
N ASP A 157 -27.64 1.91 -12.74
CA ASP A 157 -28.95 2.25 -12.19
C ASP A 157 -29.23 3.75 -12.18
N GLU A 158 -30.47 4.10 -11.84
CA GLU A 158 -30.92 5.48 -11.76
C GLU A 158 -30.05 6.31 -10.83
N HIS A 159 -29.82 7.55 -11.25
CA HIS A 159 -28.96 8.53 -10.60
C HIS A 159 -27.47 8.20 -10.56
N ASP A 160 -27.02 7.08 -11.13
CA ASP A 160 -25.59 6.80 -11.21
C ASP A 160 -24.84 7.92 -11.96
N VAL A 161 -23.70 8.33 -11.40
CA VAL A 161 -22.72 9.21 -12.04
C VAL A 161 -21.82 8.32 -12.88
N LEU A 162 -21.95 8.43 -14.20
CA LEU A 162 -21.30 7.54 -15.16
C LEU A 162 -20.15 8.25 -15.87
N LEU A 163 -19.09 7.50 -16.14
CA LEU A 163 -17.97 7.91 -16.97
C LEU A 163 -17.78 6.90 -18.10
N SER A 164 -17.70 7.40 -19.32
CA SER A 164 -17.13 6.67 -20.46
C SER A 164 -15.87 7.40 -20.93
N ILE A 165 -14.82 6.64 -21.21
CA ILE A 165 -13.57 7.15 -21.75
C ILE A 165 -13.49 6.73 -23.21
N VAL A 166 -13.50 7.71 -24.10
CA VAL A 166 -13.53 7.52 -25.55
C VAL A 166 -12.13 7.71 -26.11
N ASN A 167 -11.69 6.75 -26.91
CA ASN A 167 -10.37 6.72 -27.54
C ASN A 167 -10.50 6.49 -29.05
N SER A 168 -10.42 7.58 -29.81
CA SER A 168 -10.65 7.56 -31.26
C SER A 168 -9.56 6.86 -32.09
N LEU A 169 -8.52 6.29 -31.46
CA LEU A 169 -7.46 5.54 -32.15
C LEU A 169 -8.01 4.39 -33.01
N LEU A 170 -9.04 3.66 -32.54
CA LEU A 170 -9.65 2.55 -33.28
C LEU A 170 -10.38 2.99 -34.55
N THR A 171 -10.73 4.28 -34.62
CA THR A 171 -11.42 4.91 -35.75
C THR A 171 -10.51 5.83 -36.57
N GLY A 172 -9.20 5.79 -36.34
CA GLY A 172 -8.21 6.62 -37.06
C GLY A 172 -8.05 8.05 -36.56
N GLY A 173 -8.63 8.40 -35.40
CA GLY A 173 -8.43 9.68 -34.72
C GLY A 173 -7.27 9.63 -33.71
N THR A 174 -6.99 10.77 -33.09
CA THR A 174 -5.95 10.95 -32.05
C THR A 174 -6.51 11.47 -30.72
N ASP A 175 -7.83 11.64 -30.64
CA ASP A 175 -8.50 12.28 -29.53
C ASP A 175 -8.81 11.27 -28.42
N TYR A 176 -8.54 11.69 -27.19
CA TYR A 176 -8.90 11.00 -25.96
C TYR A 176 -9.73 11.94 -25.10
N TYR A 177 -11.00 11.61 -24.88
CA TYR A 177 -11.90 12.47 -24.12
C TYR A 177 -12.83 11.65 -23.22
N SER A 178 -13.35 12.32 -22.20
CA SER A 178 -14.30 11.75 -21.25
C SER A 178 -15.71 12.23 -21.56
N SER A 179 -16.66 11.30 -21.51
CA SER A 179 -18.09 11.58 -21.48
C SER A 179 -18.62 11.29 -20.08
N TRP A 180 -19.10 12.33 -19.41
CA TRP A 180 -19.72 12.25 -18.09
C TRP A 180 -21.22 12.46 -18.19
N PHE A 181 -22.00 11.54 -17.64
CA PHE A 181 -23.45 11.64 -17.69
C PHE A 181 -24.10 11.02 -16.45
N ARG A 182 -25.30 11.49 -16.14
CA ARG A 182 -26.13 10.97 -15.05
C ARG A 182 -27.23 10.09 -15.64
N CYS A 183 -27.42 8.89 -15.10
CA CYS A 183 -28.61 8.11 -15.43
C CYS A 183 -29.85 8.75 -14.80
N VAL A 184 -30.88 9.01 -15.60
CA VAL A 184 -32.16 9.58 -15.13
C VAL A 184 -33.28 8.56 -15.10
N ALA A 185 -33.20 7.51 -15.93
CA ALA A 185 -34.17 6.42 -15.94
C ALA A 185 -33.52 5.13 -16.46
N LYS A 186 -33.93 3.99 -15.92
CA LYS A 186 -33.51 2.66 -16.38
C LYS A 186 -34.70 1.88 -16.92
N ASN A 187 -34.57 1.35 -18.14
CA ASN A 187 -35.54 0.38 -18.69
C ASN A 187 -34.91 -1.01 -18.76
N ARG A 188 -35.30 -1.88 -17.82
CA ARG A 188 -34.78 -3.25 -17.73
C ARG A 188 -35.20 -4.14 -18.90
N ASN A 189 -36.42 -3.99 -19.43
CA ASN A 189 -36.92 -4.84 -20.51
C ASN A 189 -36.11 -4.61 -21.80
N GLU A 190 -35.86 -3.34 -22.10
CA GLU A 190 -35.06 -2.91 -23.25
C GLU A 190 -33.55 -2.97 -23.00
N ASN A 191 -33.12 -3.20 -21.75
CA ASN A 191 -31.73 -3.04 -21.30
C ASN A 191 -31.14 -1.70 -21.75
N SER A 192 -31.84 -0.62 -21.44
CA SER A 192 -31.44 0.72 -21.84
C SER A 192 -31.45 1.70 -20.66
N LEU A 193 -30.64 2.74 -20.78
CA LEU A 193 -30.53 3.83 -19.82
C LEU A 193 -30.86 5.14 -20.54
N THR A 194 -31.73 5.96 -19.96
CA THR A 194 -31.81 7.37 -20.35
C THR A 194 -30.82 8.15 -19.49
N VAL A 195 -29.96 8.93 -20.14
CA VAL A 195 -28.87 9.66 -19.49
C VAL A 195 -28.87 11.13 -19.91
N VAL A 196 -28.41 11.98 -19.01
CA VAL A 196 -28.23 13.43 -19.25
C VAL A 196 -26.76 13.78 -19.05
N LEU A 197 -26.17 14.50 -20.01
CA LEU A 197 -24.80 15.00 -19.91
C LEU A 197 -24.66 16.01 -18.78
N TYR A 198 -23.56 15.92 -18.03
CA TYR A 198 -23.15 17.00 -17.13
C TYR A 198 -22.69 18.23 -17.92
N PRO A 199 -22.94 19.45 -17.42
CA PRO A 199 -22.43 20.66 -18.06
C PRO A 199 -20.90 20.73 -17.97
N ASP A 200 -20.28 21.45 -18.90
CA ASP A 200 -18.82 21.60 -18.99
C ASP A 200 -18.17 22.09 -17.68
N SER A 201 -18.86 22.94 -16.92
CA SER A 201 -18.41 23.47 -15.64
C SER A 201 -18.36 22.44 -14.50
N GLU A 202 -19.03 21.30 -14.65
CA GLU A 202 -19.16 20.27 -13.62
C GLU A 202 -18.34 19.01 -13.90
N VAL A 203 -17.54 19.02 -14.96
CA VAL A 203 -16.70 17.88 -15.34
C VAL A 203 -15.20 18.18 -15.18
N PRO A 204 -14.39 17.17 -14.82
CA PRO A 204 -12.94 17.30 -14.89
C PRO A 204 -12.48 17.72 -16.29
N GLY A 205 -11.60 18.72 -16.36
CA GLY A 205 -11.06 19.24 -17.63
C GLY A 205 -11.89 20.34 -18.29
N GLY A 206 -13.08 20.68 -17.76
CA GLY A 206 -13.85 21.86 -18.18
C GLY A 206 -14.54 21.73 -19.54
N LYS A 207 -14.61 20.51 -20.09
CA LYS A 207 -15.32 20.21 -21.35
C LYS A 207 -15.83 18.78 -21.35
N ASN A 208 -17.11 18.60 -21.58
CA ASN A 208 -17.77 17.31 -21.67
C ASN A 208 -18.10 16.96 -23.13
N TYR A 209 -18.26 15.67 -23.40
CA TYR A 209 -18.53 15.15 -24.74
C TYR A 209 -19.68 14.15 -24.71
N PRO A 210 -20.42 14.00 -25.82
CA PRO A 210 -21.48 12.99 -25.92
C PRO A 210 -20.96 11.55 -25.73
N PRO A 211 -21.82 10.63 -25.26
CA PRO A 211 -21.50 9.20 -25.23
C PRO A 211 -21.38 8.65 -26.66
N VAL A 212 -20.55 7.63 -26.83
CA VAL A 212 -20.26 7.03 -28.14
C VAL A 212 -20.48 5.52 -28.07
N GLU A 213 -21.03 4.97 -29.16
CA GLU A 213 -21.23 3.54 -29.36
C GLU A 213 -19.90 2.78 -29.33
N GLY A 214 -19.92 1.56 -28.81
CA GLY A 214 -18.77 0.67 -28.77
C GLY A 214 -17.79 0.93 -27.60
N TYR A 215 -18.14 1.81 -26.66
CA TYR A 215 -17.32 2.12 -25.49
C TYR A 215 -17.92 1.60 -24.19
N ASN A 216 -17.02 1.30 -23.25
CA ASN A 216 -17.40 0.95 -21.89
C ASN A 216 -17.84 2.19 -21.11
N VAL A 217 -18.80 1.98 -20.22
CA VAL A 217 -19.25 2.94 -19.22
C VAL A 217 -19.08 2.32 -17.84
N THR A 218 -18.67 3.14 -16.87
CA THR A 218 -18.47 2.74 -15.48
C THR A 218 -19.10 3.72 -14.51
N ARG A 219 -19.63 3.22 -13.41
CA ARG A 219 -20.16 4.02 -12.31
C ARG A 219 -19.02 4.63 -11.49
N LYS A 220 -19.02 5.94 -11.30
CA LYS A 220 -18.09 6.65 -10.41
C LYS A 220 -18.71 7.02 -9.07
N GLY A 221 -20.03 7.12 -9.03
CA GLY A 221 -20.81 7.45 -7.85
C GLY A 221 -22.30 7.45 -8.15
N ASN A 222 -23.08 8.16 -7.35
CA ASN A 222 -24.52 8.28 -7.51
C ASN A 222 -24.94 9.67 -7.04
N ALA A 223 -25.76 10.37 -7.82
CA ALA A 223 -26.08 11.79 -7.63
C ALA A 223 -27.08 12.06 -6.50
N VAL A 224 -27.67 11.02 -5.90
CA VAL A 224 -28.58 11.16 -4.76
C VAL A 224 -27.78 11.31 -3.48
N MET A 225 -27.99 12.42 -2.77
CA MET A 225 -27.48 12.57 -1.41
C MET A 225 -28.34 11.73 -0.46
N PRO A 226 -27.73 10.91 0.42
CA PRO A 226 -28.48 10.16 1.41
C PRO A 226 -29.10 11.09 2.45
N GLU A 227 -30.17 10.64 3.10
CA GLU A 227 -30.75 11.34 4.25
C GLU A 227 -29.79 11.32 5.45
N ALA A 228 -30.06 12.17 6.44
CA ALA A 228 -29.21 12.31 7.62
C ALA A 228 -29.12 10.98 8.39
N GLY A 229 -27.91 10.39 8.44
CA GLY A 229 -27.66 9.11 9.10
C GLY A 229 -27.69 7.89 8.17
N GLU A 230 -28.04 8.08 6.89
CA GLU A 230 -28.01 7.02 5.88
C GLU A 230 -26.73 7.08 5.03
N THR A 231 -26.43 5.96 4.37
CA THR A 231 -25.29 5.85 3.45
C THR A 231 -25.78 5.46 2.06
N ASN A 232 -25.37 6.22 1.04
CA ASN A 232 -25.56 5.82 -0.35
C ASN A 232 -24.36 4.96 -0.79
N GLU A 233 -24.51 3.64 -0.74
CA GLU A 233 -23.47 2.69 -1.15
C GLU A 233 -23.09 2.80 -2.64
N ARG A 234 -24.00 3.28 -3.48
CA ARG A 234 -23.72 3.52 -4.91
C ARG A 234 -22.87 4.77 -5.15
N ALA A 235 -22.80 5.68 -4.18
CA ALA A 235 -21.94 6.86 -4.21
C ALA A 235 -20.47 6.57 -3.85
N GLN A 236 -20.02 5.32 -4.01
CA GLN A 236 -18.67 4.86 -3.70
C GLN A 236 -18.01 4.21 -4.93
N SER A 237 -16.70 4.37 -5.06
CA SER A 237 -15.92 3.75 -6.14
C SER A 237 -14.47 3.48 -5.76
N TRP A 238 -13.95 2.34 -6.26
CA TRP A 238 -12.54 2.00 -6.20
C TRP A 238 -11.86 2.32 -7.53
N LEU A 239 -10.72 2.98 -7.47
CA LEU A 239 -9.97 3.46 -8.63
C LEU A 239 -8.50 3.08 -8.52
N ILE A 240 -7.91 2.60 -9.61
CA ILE A 240 -6.46 2.43 -9.74
C ILE A 240 -6.02 3.28 -10.92
N SER A 241 -5.13 4.24 -10.70
CA SER A 241 -4.63 5.11 -11.76
C SER A 241 -3.12 4.99 -11.89
N SER A 242 -2.68 4.43 -13.02
CA SER A 242 -1.27 4.43 -13.40
C SER A 242 -0.78 5.83 -13.78
N ARG A 243 -1.70 6.70 -14.25
CA ARG A 243 -1.40 8.11 -14.58
C ARG A 243 -1.14 8.94 -13.33
N GLU A 244 -1.99 8.81 -12.31
CA GLU A 244 -1.83 9.52 -11.04
C GLU A 244 -0.86 8.82 -10.08
N GLY A 245 -0.52 7.56 -10.33
CA GLY A 245 0.37 6.76 -9.49
C GLY A 245 -0.24 6.45 -8.13
N ARG A 246 -1.55 6.15 -8.09
CA ARG A 246 -2.29 5.89 -6.85
C ARG A 246 -3.48 4.95 -7.03
N ILE A 247 -3.81 4.28 -5.93
CA ILE A 247 -5.04 3.51 -5.72
C ILE A 247 -5.91 4.31 -4.76
N MET A 248 -7.20 4.44 -5.04
CA MET A 248 -8.11 5.26 -4.26
C MET A 248 -9.43 4.55 -4.01
N PHE A 249 -9.96 4.76 -2.81
CA PHE A 249 -11.35 4.53 -2.50
C PHE A 249 -12.03 5.87 -2.28
N LEU A 250 -13.06 6.12 -3.09
CA LEU A 250 -13.87 7.33 -3.03
C LEU A 250 -15.22 7.02 -2.38
N GLN A 251 -15.68 7.95 -1.55
CA GLN A 251 -16.99 7.92 -0.91
C GLN A 251 -17.75 9.22 -1.19
N ASN A 252 -19.07 9.18 -1.12
CA ASN A 252 -19.94 10.35 -1.26
C ASN A 252 -19.75 11.08 -2.60
N VAL A 253 -19.47 10.34 -3.68
CA VAL A 253 -19.26 10.89 -5.02
C VAL A 253 -20.63 11.19 -5.64
N PHE A 254 -21.10 12.42 -5.47
CA PHE A 254 -22.40 12.88 -5.98
C PHE A 254 -22.31 13.60 -7.34
N LYS A 255 -21.11 14.00 -7.75
CA LYS A 255 -20.85 14.72 -9.00
C LYS A 255 -19.47 14.36 -9.57
N PRO A 256 -19.20 14.63 -10.86
CA PRO A 256 -17.93 14.26 -11.49
C PRO A 256 -16.69 14.91 -10.87
N VAL A 257 -16.75 16.20 -10.53
CA VAL A 257 -15.64 16.91 -9.88
C VAL A 257 -15.56 16.53 -8.40
N LEU A 258 -14.47 15.87 -8.03
CA LEU A 258 -14.22 15.40 -6.67
C LEU A 258 -13.87 16.55 -5.72
N GLU A 259 -14.33 16.42 -4.48
CA GLU A 259 -14.01 17.29 -3.36
C GLU A 259 -13.10 16.58 -2.34
N ASP A 260 -12.44 17.34 -1.48
CA ASP A 260 -11.49 16.80 -0.50
C ASP A 260 -12.09 15.69 0.38
N TYR A 261 -13.38 15.79 0.74
CA TYR A 261 -14.04 14.79 1.58
C TYR A 261 -14.35 13.49 0.85
N ASN A 262 -14.27 13.46 -0.49
CA ASN A 262 -14.53 12.26 -1.26
C ASN A 262 -13.43 11.21 -1.11
N TYR A 263 -12.19 11.65 -0.90
CA TYR A 263 -11.05 10.76 -0.73
C TYR A 263 -11.11 10.07 0.64
N ALA A 264 -11.55 8.82 0.67
CA ALA A 264 -11.63 8.02 1.90
C ALA A 264 -10.32 7.29 2.18
N ILE A 265 -9.74 6.68 1.14
CA ILE A 265 -8.43 6.02 1.17
C ILE A 265 -7.67 6.39 -0.11
N SER A 266 -6.37 6.64 0.00
CA SER A 266 -5.44 6.79 -1.12
C SER A 266 -4.11 6.12 -0.76
N ILE A 267 -3.61 5.26 -1.66
CA ILE A 267 -2.34 4.54 -1.53
C ILE A 267 -1.48 4.89 -2.74
N GLY A 268 -0.23 5.31 -2.53
CA GLY A 268 0.66 5.80 -3.57
C GLY A 268 0.86 7.31 -3.46
N ARG A 269 0.91 8.03 -4.58
CA ARG A 269 1.04 9.50 -4.57
C ARG A 269 -0.17 10.15 -3.91
N PHE A 270 0.06 11.13 -3.04
CA PHE A 270 -1.02 11.80 -2.32
C PHE A 270 -1.90 12.68 -3.23
N PRO A 271 -3.24 12.69 -3.02
CA PRO A 271 -4.12 13.62 -3.71
C PRO A 271 -3.93 15.04 -3.21
N SER A 272 -4.23 16.03 -4.05
CA SER A 272 -3.99 17.44 -3.78
C SER A 272 -5.03 18.09 -2.85
N VAL A 273 -5.40 17.39 -1.77
CA VAL A 273 -6.40 17.80 -0.78
C VAL A 273 -5.81 18.74 0.28
N LYS A 274 -6.65 19.57 0.93
CA LYS A 274 -6.20 20.56 1.93
C LYS A 274 -5.45 19.95 3.12
N MET A 275 -5.80 18.74 3.53
CA MET A 275 -5.13 18.04 4.66
C MET A 275 -3.66 17.77 4.37
N ILE A 276 -3.35 17.28 3.17
CA ILE A 276 -1.99 16.93 2.72
C ILE A 276 -1.11 18.18 2.62
N ARG A 277 -1.66 19.31 2.17
CA ARG A 277 -0.92 20.58 2.04
C ARG A 277 -0.40 21.17 3.36
N LYS A 278 -0.90 20.71 4.50
CA LYS A 278 -0.44 21.14 5.84
C LYS A 278 0.68 20.27 6.41
N LEU A 279 0.97 19.15 5.77
CA LEU A 279 1.99 18.21 6.22
C LEU A 279 3.31 18.50 5.49
N PRO A 280 4.47 18.17 6.10
CA PRO A 280 5.78 18.33 5.48
C PRO A 280 6.04 17.21 4.44
N ILE A 281 5.16 17.10 3.44
CA ILE A 281 5.19 16.09 2.39
C ILE A 281 5.16 16.77 1.01
N SER A 282 5.97 16.25 0.09
CA SER A 282 6.08 16.72 -1.28
C SER A 282 5.02 16.11 -2.19
N THR A 283 4.86 16.66 -3.40
CA THR A 283 3.96 16.10 -4.42
C THR A 283 4.46 14.78 -5.02
N THR A 284 5.73 14.45 -4.83
CA THR A 284 6.34 13.20 -5.31
C THR A 284 6.34 12.10 -4.25
N ASP A 285 6.09 12.45 -2.99
CA ASP A 285 6.05 11.49 -1.90
C ASP A 285 4.88 10.52 -2.08
N VAL A 286 5.12 9.30 -1.64
CA VAL A 286 4.15 8.21 -1.66
C VAL A 286 3.86 7.74 -0.25
N GLY A 287 2.63 7.30 -0.01
CA GLY A 287 2.24 6.77 1.28
C GLY A 287 0.78 6.34 1.30
N ILE A 288 0.23 6.25 2.52
CA ILE A 288 -1.16 5.88 2.75
C ILE A 288 -1.84 7.08 3.41
N MET A 289 -2.87 7.60 2.76
CA MET A 289 -3.83 8.52 3.37
C MET A 289 -5.15 7.78 3.55
N ALA A 290 -5.67 7.74 4.77
CA ALA A 290 -6.97 7.16 5.06
C ALA A 290 -7.65 7.96 6.16
N LYS A 291 -8.98 8.09 6.10
CA LYS A 291 -9.77 8.78 7.15
C LYS A 291 -9.64 8.09 8.52
N THR A 292 -9.62 6.76 8.52
CA THR A 292 -9.50 5.95 9.74
C THR A 292 -8.60 4.75 9.44
N ILE A 293 -7.62 4.49 10.32
CA ILE A 293 -6.77 3.30 10.27
C ILE A 293 -6.86 2.62 11.64
N VAL A 294 -7.21 1.33 11.63
CA VAL A 294 -7.10 0.46 12.81
C VAL A 294 -6.01 -0.56 12.50
N ALA A 295 -4.95 -0.54 13.28
CA ALA A 295 -3.81 -1.44 13.13
C ALA A 295 -3.41 -1.98 14.50
N GLU A 296 -3.01 -3.24 14.55
CA GLU A 296 -2.47 -3.86 15.77
C GLU A 296 -1.13 -3.21 16.15
N ASN A 297 -0.24 -3.01 15.17
CA ASN A 297 1.08 -2.43 15.35
C ASN A 297 1.49 -1.53 14.19
N PHE A 298 2.28 -0.49 14.50
CA PHE A 298 3.01 0.34 13.54
C PHE A 298 4.51 0.19 13.81
N TYR A 299 5.24 -0.36 12.85
CA TYR A 299 6.69 -0.43 12.89
C TYR A 299 7.27 0.67 12.01
N GLN A 300 8.13 1.49 12.59
CA GLN A 300 8.89 2.48 11.85
C GLN A 300 10.31 1.94 11.71
N ALA A 301 10.82 1.93 10.48
CA ALA A 301 12.21 1.63 10.19
C ALA A 301 12.81 2.79 9.42
N ASP A 302 14.11 2.99 9.58
CA ASP A 302 14.85 3.90 8.71
C ASP A 302 15.20 3.22 7.37
N TRP A 303 15.85 3.97 6.47
CA TRP A 303 16.23 3.43 5.17
C TRP A 303 17.30 2.33 5.26
N ASN A 304 18.05 2.26 6.37
CA ASN A 304 19.06 1.23 6.62
C ASN A 304 18.43 -0.07 7.14
N GLY A 305 17.13 -0.07 7.45
CA GLY A 305 16.40 -1.21 8.01
C GLY A 305 16.42 -1.27 9.53
N ASP A 306 16.97 -0.26 10.21
CA ASP A 306 16.96 -0.17 11.66
C ASP A 306 15.57 0.20 12.15
N ILE A 307 14.97 -0.68 12.96
CA ILE A 307 13.65 -0.44 13.56
C ILE A 307 13.80 0.64 14.65
N ILE A 308 12.96 1.65 14.60
CA ILE A 308 12.89 2.70 15.62
C ILE A 308 12.06 2.18 16.79
N PRO A 309 12.61 2.14 18.03
CA PRO A 309 11.89 1.66 19.20
C PRO A 309 10.62 2.46 19.47
N LYS A 310 9.51 1.75 19.66
CA LYS A 310 8.28 2.35 20.16
C LYS A 310 8.45 2.63 21.64
N LYS A 311 8.39 3.91 22.02
CA LYS A 311 8.35 4.33 23.42
C LYS A 311 6.90 4.28 23.92
N VAL A 312 6.65 3.48 24.95
CA VAL A 312 5.33 3.33 25.57
C VAL A 312 5.36 4.00 26.93
N ASP A 313 4.54 5.04 27.11
CA ASP A 313 4.39 5.71 28.40
C ASP A 313 3.53 4.86 29.34
N ARG A 314 4.06 4.55 30.52
CA ARG A 314 3.43 3.75 31.57
C ARG A 314 3.02 4.59 32.79
N GLY A 315 3.10 5.92 32.69
CA GLY A 315 2.73 6.85 33.76
C GLY A 315 3.75 6.89 34.90
N GLU A 316 3.28 7.18 36.12
CA GLU A 316 4.16 7.26 37.29
C GLU A 316 4.72 5.87 37.66
N TRP A 317 5.99 5.82 38.04
CA TRP A 317 6.61 4.60 38.52
C TRP A 317 5.96 4.11 39.82
N SER A 318 5.74 2.80 39.92
CA SER A 318 5.33 2.17 41.17
C SER A 318 5.96 0.80 41.36
N LEU A 319 6.30 0.48 42.61
CA LEU A 319 6.80 -0.83 42.98
C LEU A 319 5.79 -1.96 42.68
N ALA A 320 4.49 -1.67 42.87
CA ALA A 320 3.42 -2.62 42.60
C ALA A 320 3.34 -3.00 41.11
N ALA A 321 3.53 -2.05 40.19
CA ALA A 321 3.61 -2.36 38.77
C ALA A 321 4.88 -3.13 38.43
N ALA A 322 6.03 -2.75 39.01
CA ALA A 322 7.31 -3.41 38.79
C ALA A 322 7.33 -4.89 39.21
N GLN A 323 6.61 -5.23 40.30
CA GLN A 323 6.51 -6.59 40.85
C GLN A 323 5.21 -7.33 40.47
N GLY A 324 4.31 -6.68 39.75
CA GLY A 324 3.00 -7.21 39.40
C GLY A 324 2.98 -8.06 38.13
N GLU A 325 1.78 -8.37 37.65
CA GLU A 325 1.57 -9.18 36.45
C GLU A 325 1.93 -8.43 35.15
N SER A 326 2.08 -7.10 35.21
CA SER A 326 2.42 -6.23 34.06
C SER A 326 3.65 -5.36 34.34
N PRO A 327 4.84 -5.96 34.50
CA PRO A 327 6.09 -5.25 34.79
C PRO A 327 6.53 -4.33 33.64
N TYR A 328 7.44 -3.40 33.95
CA TYR A 328 8.04 -2.51 32.95
C TYR A 328 8.94 -3.31 32.00
N ARG A 329 8.82 -3.05 30.70
CA ARG A 329 9.46 -3.83 29.64
C ARG A 329 10.48 -2.99 28.90
N ASN A 330 11.59 -3.63 28.53
CA ASN A 330 12.44 -3.17 27.45
C ASN A 330 12.65 -4.37 26.54
N VAL A 331 11.73 -4.58 25.61
CA VAL A 331 11.79 -5.71 24.69
C VAL A 331 12.70 -5.28 23.55
N SER A 332 13.87 -5.91 23.46
CA SER A 332 14.80 -5.83 22.33
C SER A 332 15.14 -7.24 21.85
N HIS A 333 14.13 -8.12 21.77
CA HIS A 333 14.36 -9.51 21.41
C HIS A 333 14.21 -9.71 19.92
N GLU A 334 15.28 -10.23 19.33
CA GLU A 334 15.31 -10.93 18.06
C GLU A 334 14.50 -12.23 18.21
N VAL A 335 13.32 -12.28 17.58
CA VAL A 335 12.54 -13.51 17.46
C VAL A 335 12.91 -14.17 16.14
N THR A 336 13.52 -15.35 16.20
CA THR A 336 13.72 -16.20 15.02
C THR A 336 12.39 -16.88 14.70
N LEU A 337 11.76 -16.46 13.60
CA LEU A 337 10.56 -17.10 13.05
C LEU A 337 10.91 -18.49 12.51
N GLU A 338 9.90 -19.36 12.31
CA GLU A 338 10.08 -20.74 11.79
C GLU A 338 10.82 -20.79 10.43
N ASN A 339 10.80 -19.69 9.69
CA ASN A 339 11.50 -19.52 8.41
C ASN A 339 12.95 -18.98 8.56
N GLN A 340 13.51 -18.97 9.78
CA GLN A 340 14.85 -18.43 10.11
C GLN A 340 15.01 -16.92 9.91
N SER A 341 13.94 -16.16 9.70
CA SER A 341 14.00 -14.69 9.71
C SER A 341 13.99 -14.15 11.14
N VAL A 342 14.85 -13.17 11.42
CA VAL A 342 14.98 -12.53 12.72
C VAL A 342 14.14 -11.26 12.72
N VAL A 343 13.20 -11.14 13.66
CA VAL A 343 12.36 -9.95 13.84
C VAL A 343 12.71 -9.29 15.17
N THR A 344 13.09 -8.01 15.13
CA THR A 344 13.37 -7.23 16.34
C THR A 344 12.11 -6.46 16.75
N GLN A 345 11.45 -6.89 17.82
CA GLN A 345 10.48 -6.02 18.49
C GLN A 345 11.24 -5.08 19.41
N LEU A 346 11.08 -3.78 19.20
CA LEU A 346 11.68 -2.73 20.01
C LEU A 346 10.58 -1.95 20.72
N GLU A 347 10.28 -2.36 21.95
CA GLU A 347 9.36 -1.64 22.84
C GLU A 347 10.10 -1.24 24.11
N GLN A 348 10.21 0.07 24.33
CA GLN A 348 10.79 0.63 25.55
C GLN A 348 9.68 1.27 26.39
N HIS A 349 9.44 0.74 27.58
CA HIS A 349 8.56 1.40 28.55
C HIS A 349 9.25 2.62 29.14
N THR A 350 8.49 3.71 29.24
CA THR A 350 8.92 4.95 29.88
C THR A 350 8.01 5.26 31.05
N VAL A 351 8.56 5.81 32.13
CA VAL A 351 7.84 6.16 33.36
C VAL A 351 8.23 7.54 33.84
N TYR A 352 7.34 8.20 34.58
CA TYR A 352 7.67 9.38 35.35
C TYR A 352 8.01 8.98 36.78
N HIS A 353 9.05 9.59 37.33
CA HIS A 353 9.38 9.44 38.74
C HIS A 353 10.08 10.70 39.25
N TYR A 354 9.53 11.30 40.31
CA TYR A 354 10.02 12.55 40.92
C TYR A 354 10.21 13.70 39.92
N GLY A 355 9.30 13.80 38.94
CA GLY A 355 9.32 14.87 37.92
C GLY A 355 10.30 14.65 36.76
N CYS A 356 11.00 13.51 36.72
CA CYS A 356 11.87 13.11 35.62
C CYS A 356 11.25 11.92 34.86
N LYS A 357 11.51 11.85 33.54
CA LYS A 357 11.08 10.73 32.70
C LYS A 357 12.21 9.75 32.48
N TRP A 358 11.99 8.50 32.84
CA TRP A 358 12.95 7.42 32.78
C TRP A 358 12.54 6.39 31.73
N GLY A 359 13.50 5.88 30.97
CA GLY A 359 13.32 4.77 30.04
C GLY A 359 13.84 3.48 30.67
N CYS A 360 13.04 2.42 30.60
CA CYS A 360 13.45 1.08 31.01
C CYS A 360 14.57 0.59 30.08
N VAL A 361 15.65 0.07 30.66
CA VAL A 361 16.79 -0.48 29.91
C VAL A 361 16.91 -1.99 30.12
N ILE A 362 16.49 -2.50 31.28
CA ILE A 362 16.49 -3.93 31.60
C ILE A 362 15.05 -4.43 31.64
N ASP A 363 14.74 -5.43 30.81
CA ASP A 363 13.41 -6.03 30.78
C ASP A 363 12.98 -6.56 32.15
N LYS A 364 11.76 -6.21 32.58
CA LYS A 364 11.18 -6.55 33.90
C LYS A 364 12.03 -6.11 35.09
N THR A 365 12.70 -4.96 35.00
CA THR A 365 13.41 -4.39 36.15
C THR A 365 12.46 -4.12 37.32
N THR A 366 12.88 -4.52 38.51
CA THR A 366 12.20 -4.19 39.78
C THR A 366 12.84 -3.01 40.49
N ASP A 367 13.90 -2.45 39.90
CA ASP A 367 14.62 -1.32 40.47
C ASP A 367 13.77 -0.05 40.40
N GLU A 368 13.91 0.80 41.40
CA GLU A 368 13.36 2.16 41.37
C GLU A 368 14.20 3.03 40.41
N PRO A 369 13.58 3.84 39.52
CA PRO A 369 14.29 4.81 38.70
C PRO A 369 14.99 5.86 39.56
N LYS A 370 16.32 5.83 39.58
CA LYS A 370 17.13 6.79 40.33
C LYS A 370 18.49 6.96 39.69
N TRP A 371 19.26 7.91 40.22
CA TRP A 371 20.65 8.11 39.83
C TRP A 371 21.42 6.79 39.89
N ASN A 372 22.09 6.46 38.78
CA ASN A 372 22.89 5.25 38.59
C ASN A 372 22.13 3.91 38.77
N ALA A 373 20.81 3.90 38.55
CA ALA A 373 20.03 2.66 38.53
C ALA A 373 20.33 1.88 37.23
N PRO A 374 20.76 0.61 37.28
CA PRO A 374 21.13 -0.15 36.08
C PRO A 374 19.94 -0.43 35.17
N GLY A 375 18.73 -0.52 35.73
CA GLY A 375 17.49 -0.76 34.98
C GLY A 375 16.91 0.46 34.25
N TRP A 376 17.41 1.67 34.48
CA TRP A 376 16.76 2.90 34.05
C TRP A 376 17.73 3.93 33.46
N ILE A 377 17.30 4.61 32.39
CA ILE A 377 18.03 5.75 31.81
C ILE A 377 17.17 7.01 31.83
N LEU A 378 17.77 8.15 32.19
CA LEU A 378 17.08 9.44 32.20
C LEU A 378 16.85 9.92 30.76
N LEU A 379 15.59 9.98 30.32
CA LEU A 379 15.19 10.43 28.98
C LEU A 379 14.93 11.93 28.94
N GLU A 380 14.09 12.43 29.84
CA GLU A 380 13.71 13.85 29.94
C GLU A 380 13.81 14.29 31.41
N GLY A 381 14.49 15.41 31.67
CA GLY A 381 14.79 15.92 33.01
C GLY A 381 16.15 16.60 33.06
N ASP A 382 16.52 17.15 34.21
CA ASP A 382 17.85 17.71 34.42
C ASP A 382 18.87 16.61 34.70
N LYS A 383 19.88 16.51 33.84
CA LYS A 383 20.93 15.49 33.87
C LYS A 383 22.21 15.97 34.57
N ASN A 384 22.22 17.20 35.09
CA ASN A 384 23.41 17.80 35.69
C ASN A 384 23.48 17.51 37.20
N TYR A 385 24.70 17.49 37.72
CA TYR A 385 24.96 17.46 39.16
C TYR A 385 25.02 18.90 39.69
N HIS A 386 24.14 19.20 40.64
CA HIS A 386 24.17 20.46 41.37
C HIS A 386 24.80 20.23 42.73
N LEU A 387 25.71 21.12 43.12
CA LEU A 387 26.34 21.13 44.42
C LEU A 387 25.87 22.37 45.19
N ASP A 388 25.19 22.16 46.31
CA ASP A 388 24.77 23.19 47.25
C ASP A 388 25.39 22.95 48.63
N PHE A 389 25.18 23.88 49.55
CA PHE A 389 25.67 23.76 50.92
C PHE A 389 24.52 23.86 51.92
N THR A 390 24.70 23.22 53.06
CA THR A 390 23.89 23.41 54.27
C THR A 390 24.80 23.80 55.43
N SER A 391 24.29 24.57 56.39
CA SER A 391 25.06 25.08 57.52
C SER A 391 24.28 24.88 58.83
N THR A 392 24.94 24.34 59.85
CA THR A 392 24.29 24.07 61.15
C THR A 392 23.96 25.34 61.94
N ASN A 393 24.66 26.44 61.66
CA ASN A 393 24.46 27.73 62.34
C ASN A 393 23.91 28.82 61.40
N GLY A 394 23.20 28.42 60.33
CA GLY A 394 22.69 29.33 59.31
C GLY A 394 23.79 30.00 58.47
N TRP A 395 23.45 31.08 57.76
CA TRP A 395 24.35 31.77 56.82
C TRP A 395 24.80 33.16 57.28
N GLN A 396 24.45 33.56 58.52
CA GLN A 396 24.81 34.84 59.08
C GLN A 396 25.92 34.66 60.11
N PHE A 397 27.11 35.14 59.77
CA PHE A 397 28.30 34.99 60.61
C PHE A 397 28.81 36.36 61.04
N PHE A 398 29.21 36.50 62.31
CA PHE A 398 29.87 37.70 62.81
C PHE A 398 31.38 37.47 62.90
N HIS A 399 32.17 38.54 62.74
CA HIS A 399 33.64 38.52 62.72
C HIS A 399 34.30 37.72 63.86
N ARG A 400 33.66 37.68 65.03
CA ARG A 400 34.19 37.06 66.24
C ARG A 400 33.56 35.71 66.58
N SER A 401 32.62 35.22 65.79
CA SER A 401 31.81 34.03 66.11
C SER A 401 31.50 33.19 64.87
N VAL A 402 32.55 32.78 64.15
CA VAL A 402 32.42 31.73 63.12
C VAL A 402 32.61 30.39 63.82
N ASP A 403 31.54 29.63 63.88
CA ASP A 403 31.49 28.25 64.37
C ASP A 403 30.29 27.58 63.70
N THR A 404 30.55 26.81 62.64
CA THR A 404 29.50 26.10 61.90
C THR A 404 30.05 24.87 61.18
N VAL A 405 29.20 23.86 61.01
CA VAL A 405 29.47 22.75 60.11
C VAL A 405 28.83 23.08 58.77
N VAL A 406 29.66 23.10 57.72
CA VAL A 406 29.20 23.23 56.34
C VAL A 406 29.22 21.84 55.69
N SER A 407 28.05 21.40 55.22
CA SER A 407 27.89 20.13 54.51
C SER A 407 27.52 20.38 53.05
N ALA A 408 28.30 19.81 52.14
CA ALA A 408 28.01 19.74 50.72
C ALA A 408 26.82 18.81 50.46
N VAL A 409 25.82 19.31 49.74
CA VAL A 409 24.64 18.56 49.27
C VAL A 409 24.73 18.46 47.75
N VAL A 410 24.84 17.24 47.23
CA VAL A 410 24.86 16.98 45.79
C VAL A 410 23.51 16.45 45.36
N SER A 411 22.86 17.12 44.41
CA SER A 411 21.61 16.69 43.81
C SER A 411 21.75 16.35 42.33
N TYR A 412 20.99 15.35 41.89
CA TYR A 412 20.86 14.95 40.49
C TYR A 412 19.38 14.97 40.09
N GLY A 413 19.04 15.79 39.10
CA GLY A 413 17.65 16.17 38.88
C GLY A 413 17.06 16.84 40.12
N ASN A 414 15.87 16.40 40.55
CA ASN A 414 15.19 16.93 41.74
C ASN A 414 15.47 16.13 43.03
N ARG A 415 16.51 15.28 43.06
CA ARG A 415 16.82 14.43 44.23
C ARG A 415 18.18 14.75 44.81
N ASP A 416 18.23 14.85 46.13
CA ASP A 416 19.48 14.77 46.88
C ASP A 416 20.04 13.34 46.78
N ILE A 417 21.26 13.22 46.27
CA ILE A 417 21.97 11.96 46.10
C ILE A 417 23.21 11.87 46.98
N THR A 418 23.42 12.82 47.91
CA THR A 418 24.66 12.99 48.68
C THR A 418 25.10 11.69 49.37
N GLU A 419 24.23 11.05 50.14
CA GLU A 419 24.55 9.81 50.86
C GLU A 419 24.95 8.67 49.89
N VAL A 420 24.19 8.47 48.82
CA VAL A 420 24.43 7.40 47.82
C VAL A 420 25.72 7.66 47.03
N LEU A 421 25.95 8.93 46.67
CA LEU A 421 27.14 9.36 45.96
C LEU A 421 28.39 9.16 46.84
N MET A 422 28.34 9.58 48.10
CA MET A 422 29.48 9.48 49.02
C MET A 422 29.80 8.03 49.42
N ALA A 423 28.82 7.12 49.32
CA ALA A 423 29.03 5.68 49.47
C ALA A 423 29.58 4.99 48.20
N SER A 424 29.65 5.70 47.06
CA SER A 424 30.12 5.13 45.79
C SER A 424 31.65 5.11 45.71
N ASP A 425 32.21 4.00 45.25
CA ASP A 425 33.65 3.82 45.11
C ASP A 425 34.26 4.83 44.12
N GLY A 426 35.37 5.44 44.50
CA GLY A 426 36.13 6.36 43.66
C GLY A 426 35.66 7.82 43.67
N VAL A 427 34.58 8.16 44.40
CA VAL A 427 34.18 9.55 44.61
C VAL A 427 35.23 10.28 45.46
N GLN A 428 35.64 11.47 45.00
CA GLN A 428 36.59 12.31 45.71
C GLN A 428 35.94 13.66 46.02
N VAL A 429 36.19 14.16 47.22
CA VAL A 429 35.77 15.50 47.63
C VAL A 429 37.01 16.27 48.04
N GLU A 430 37.18 17.43 47.45
CA GLU A 430 38.26 18.36 47.74
C GLU A 430 37.67 19.66 48.28
N TRP A 431 38.26 20.15 49.37
CA TRP A 431 37.98 21.47 49.90
C TRP A 431 39.20 22.34 49.76
N LEU A 432 39.02 23.52 49.17
CA LEU A 432 40.04 24.53 49.00
C LEU A 432 39.62 25.79 49.74
N ARG A 433 40.61 26.52 50.27
CA ARG A 433 40.40 27.85 50.82
C ARG A 433 41.02 28.90 49.89
N ASP A 434 40.33 30.01 49.71
CA ASP A 434 40.82 31.18 48.98
C ASP A 434 40.64 32.44 49.86
N THR A 435 41.74 32.89 50.45
CA THR A 435 41.88 34.14 51.19
C THR A 435 42.62 35.22 50.38
N GLY A 436 43.16 34.86 49.21
CA GLY A 436 44.10 35.67 48.43
C GLY A 436 45.57 35.51 48.84
N ASN A 437 45.88 34.74 49.90
CA ASN A 437 47.23 34.42 50.31
C ASN A 437 47.55 32.96 50.00
N VAL A 438 48.20 32.73 48.86
CA VAL A 438 48.50 31.39 48.31
C VAL A 438 49.26 30.51 49.31
N SER A 439 50.24 31.06 50.03
CA SER A 439 51.02 30.28 51.00
C SER A 439 50.19 29.84 52.19
N ALA A 440 49.32 30.73 52.71
CA ALA A 440 48.42 30.40 53.81
C ALA A 440 47.33 29.41 53.37
N ASP A 441 46.79 29.58 52.17
CA ASP A 441 45.73 28.74 51.61
C ASP A 441 46.21 27.32 51.32
N ASN A 442 47.41 27.15 50.76
CA ASN A 442 48.02 25.82 50.55
C ASN A 442 48.33 25.09 51.87
N ALA A 443 48.53 25.83 52.96
CA ALA A 443 48.80 25.25 54.28
C ALA A 443 47.51 24.91 55.05
N TRP A 444 46.35 25.38 54.60
CA TRP A 444 45.07 25.09 55.25
C TRP A 444 44.65 23.64 54.98
N GLN A 445 44.08 23.01 56.00
CA GLN A 445 43.55 21.65 55.91
C GLN A 445 42.13 21.65 56.49
N PRO A 446 41.15 21.08 55.78
CA PRO A 446 39.79 21.00 56.27
C PRO A 446 39.71 20.11 57.51
N THR A 447 38.94 20.55 58.51
CA THR A 447 38.57 19.71 59.66
C THR A 447 37.28 18.97 59.32
N TYR A 448 37.38 17.70 58.96
CA TYR A 448 36.21 16.89 58.59
C TYR A 448 35.37 16.48 59.80
N VAL A 449 34.05 16.51 59.64
CA VAL A 449 33.11 16.05 60.68
C VAL A 449 32.92 14.54 60.57
N ASP A 450 33.18 13.82 61.66
CA ASP A 450 33.02 12.35 61.75
C ASP A 450 33.68 11.57 60.60
N GLY A 451 34.77 12.10 60.05
CA GLY A 451 35.47 11.52 58.89
C GLY A 451 34.73 11.63 57.55
N LYS A 452 33.58 12.31 57.50
CA LYS A 452 32.80 12.56 56.28
C LYS A 452 33.43 13.70 55.47
N LYS A 453 34.04 13.37 54.32
CA LYS A 453 34.75 14.36 53.47
C LYS A 453 33.86 15.47 52.88
N HIS A 454 32.55 15.26 52.81
CA HIS A 454 31.60 16.27 52.34
C HIS A 454 31.17 17.27 53.41
N ALA A 455 31.59 17.09 54.67
CA ALA A 455 31.25 17.98 55.77
C ALA A 455 32.50 18.49 56.48
N ILE A 456 32.63 19.81 56.59
CA ILE A 456 33.77 20.46 57.26
C ILE A 456 33.28 21.35 58.40
N HIS A 457 34.04 21.36 59.50
CA HIS A 457 33.85 22.28 60.60
C HIS A 457 34.67 23.54 60.36
N LEU A 458 34.00 24.68 60.25
CA LEU A 458 34.63 25.99 60.03
C LEU A 458 34.56 26.82 61.31
N THR A 459 35.73 27.26 61.75
CA THR A 459 35.91 28.14 62.89
C THR A 459 36.53 29.48 62.45
N ARG A 460 36.65 30.42 63.38
CA ARG A 460 37.37 31.69 63.13
C ARG A 460 38.82 31.46 62.69
N ALA A 461 39.48 30.39 63.15
CA ALA A 461 40.86 30.10 62.78
C ALA A 461 40.99 29.78 61.28
N ASP A 462 39.98 29.12 60.71
CA ASP A 462 39.95 28.73 59.30
C ASP A 462 39.87 29.93 58.36
N MET A 463 39.41 31.08 58.84
CA MET A 463 39.35 32.31 58.05
C MET A 463 40.73 32.96 57.82
N GLY A 464 41.74 32.53 58.57
CA GLY A 464 43.09 33.10 58.52
C GLY A 464 43.29 34.30 59.45
N SER A 465 44.54 34.51 59.87
CA SER A 465 44.92 35.58 60.81
C SER A 465 44.68 37.00 60.29
N GLU A 466 44.62 37.15 58.96
CA GLU A 466 44.40 38.42 58.25
C GLU A 466 42.92 38.80 58.08
N TRP A 467 42.00 37.91 58.43
CA TRP A 467 40.57 38.11 58.21
C TRP A 467 39.96 39.17 59.14
N GLY A 468 39.38 40.20 58.52
CA GLY A 468 38.89 41.42 59.16
C GLY A 468 39.96 42.45 59.52
N LEU A 469 41.20 42.22 59.08
CA LEU A 469 42.27 43.21 59.09
C LEU A 469 42.57 43.67 57.65
N SER A 470 43.36 42.89 56.91
CA SER A 470 43.74 43.10 55.50
C SER A 470 42.83 42.37 54.52
N VAL A 471 42.25 41.22 54.92
CA VAL A 471 41.36 40.41 54.09
C VAL A 471 39.92 40.55 54.56
N ARG A 472 39.00 40.95 53.66
CA ARG A 472 37.57 41.10 53.97
C ARG A 472 36.67 40.02 53.39
N LYS A 473 37.23 39.11 52.58
CA LYS A 473 36.51 38.01 51.92
C LYS A 473 37.33 36.75 52.02
N VAL A 474 36.70 35.66 52.44
CA VAL A 474 37.28 34.31 52.44
C VAL A 474 36.31 33.41 51.71
N ARG A 475 36.80 32.54 50.84
CA ARG A 475 35.99 31.54 50.14
C ARG A 475 36.47 30.14 50.50
N PHE A 476 35.51 29.23 50.65
CA PHE A 476 35.78 27.80 50.70
C PHE A 476 35.11 27.19 49.50
N VAL A 477 35.91 26.59 48.63
CA VAL A 477 35.46 25.92 47.41
C VAL A 477 35.38 24.43 47.69
N CYS A 478 34.24 23.82 47.43
CA CYS A 478 34.09 22.37 47.45
C CYS A 478 34.02 21.87 46.01
N ARG A 479 34.79 20.83 45.71
CA ARG A 479 34.78 20.12 44.45
C ARG A 479 34.47 18.67 44.71
N VAL A 480 33.47 18.15 44.01
CA VAL A 480 33.11 16.73 44.05
C VAL A 480 33.43 16.12 42.69
N PHE A 481 34.30 15.13 42.69
CA PHE A 481 34.70 14.36 41.52
C PHE A 481 33.94 13.04 41.49
N ILE A 482 33.10 12.88 40.48
CA ILE A 482 32.14 11.79 40.33
C ILE A 482 32.65 10.87 39.20
N PRO A 483 32.93 9.58 39.47
CA PRO A 483 33.42 8.67 38.45
C PRO A 483 32.29 8.30 37.47
N ILE A 484 32.50 8.51 36.17
CA ILE A 484 31.52 8.21 35.11
C ILE A 484 31.94 7.05 34.19
N GLY A 485 32.91 6.24 34.64
CA GLY A 485 33.45 5.10 33.89
C GLY A 485 34.59 5.46 32.92
N GLY A 486 35.39 4.47 32.54
CA GLY A 486 36.53 4.64 31.61
C GLY A 486 37.66 5.54 32.13
N GLY A 487 37.78 5.69 33.45
CA GLY A 487 38.78 6.56 34.10
C GLY A 487 38.47 8.06 34.03
N LYS A 488 37.25 8.45 33.61
CA LYS A 488 36.82 9.85 33.53
C LYS A 488 36.02 10.24 34.77
N PHE A 489 36.14 11.52 35.14
CA PHE A 489 35.39 12.14 36.22
C PHE A 489 34.54 13.28 35.68
N GLU A 490 33.32 13.37 36.19
CA GLU A 490 32.51 14.58 36.12
C GLU A 490 32.72 15.37 37.40
N THR A 491 32.97 16.67 37.27
CA THR A 491 33.28 17.53 38.41
C THR A 491 32.15 18.54 38.58
N THR A 492 31.59 18.61 39.79
CA THR A 492 30.72 19.71 40.20
C THR A 492 31.42 20.51 41.29
N GLU A 493 31.37 21.83 41.19
CA GLU A 493 32.00 22.73 42.14
C GLU A 493 31.05 23.86 42.54
N ASN A 494 31.15 24.27 43.79
CA ASN A 494 30.48 25.44 44.31
C ASN A 494 31.33 26.00 45.45
N TYR A 495 31.07 27.23 45.86
CA TYR A 495 31.80 27.87 46.93
C TYR A 495 30.87 28.56 47.93
N ILE A 496 31.32 28.60 49.17
CA ILE A 496 30.76 29.45 50.22
C ILE A 496 31.71 30.61 50.47
N GLY A 497 31.17 31.83 50.52
CA GLY A 497 31.92 33.04 50.80
C GLY A 497 31.56 33.65 52.16
N PHE A 498 32.56 33.94 52.98
CA PHE A 498 32.44 34.75 54.19
C PHE A 498 32.91 36.16 53.89
N LYS A 499 32.05 37.15 54.11
CA LYS A 499 32.34 38.56 53.88
C LYS A 499 32.01 39.39 55.12
N LEU A 500 32.89 40.33 55.43
CA LEU A 500 32.72 41.34 56.48
C LEU A 500 32.14 42.65 55.94
#